data_AF-A0A1V5IRI9-F1
#
_entry.id   AF-A0A1V5IRI9-F1
#
_cell.length_a   1.000
_cell.length_b   1.000
_cell.length_c   1.000
_cell.angle_alpha   90.00
_cell.angle_beta   90.00
_cell.angle_gamma   90.00
#
_symmetry.space_group_name_H-M   'P 1'
#
loop_
_entity.id
_entity.type
_entity.pdbx_description
1 polymer ?
#
loop_
_entity_poly.entity_id
_entity_poly.type
_entity_poly.pdbx_seq_one_letter_code
_entity_poly.pdbx_strand_id
1 'polypeptide(L)' 'MTHVITENQDGTTTIQVSFADEGVDLQGQTSIKGGPVQAQSYLPVFESDLRRNFADKFPLPEVPAVEEEII' A
#
# COMPACT_ATOMS: atom_id res chain seq x y z
N MET A 1 6.64 -1.88 -2.27
CA MET A 1 5.82 -0.72 -2.64
C MET A 1 6.68 0.52 -2.79
N THR A 2 6.52 1.25 -3.89
CA THR A 2 7.14 2.55 -4.14
C THR A 2 6.10 3.66 -4.04
N HIS A 3 6.51 4.88 -3.66
CA HIS A 3 5.60 6.02 -3.53
C HIS A 3 6.22 7.34 -3.97
N VAL A 4 5.36 8.28 -4.35
CA VAL A 4 5.67 9.68 -4.65
C VAL A 4 4.74 10.57 -3.83
N ILE A 5 5.31 11.58 -3.18
CA ILE A 5 4.57 12.59 -2.43
C ILE A 5 4.73 13.93 -3.15
N THR A 6 3.62 14.59 -3.45
CA THR A 6 3.60 15.90 -4.14
C THR A 6 2.79 16.89 -3.32
N GLU A 7 3.45 17.93 -2.84
CA GLU A 7 2.79 19.06 -2.18
C GLU A 7 2.09 19.93 -3.23
N ASN A 8 0.80 20.22 -3.00
CA ASN A 8 -0.03 21.00 -3.89
C ASN A 8 -0.16 22.45 -3.37
N GLN A 9 -0.43 23.40 -4.25
CA GLN A 9 -0.55 24.83 -3.90
C GLN A 9 -1.81 25.16 -3.07
N ASP A 10 -2.77 24.24 -2.97
CA ASP A 10 -4.03 24.40 -2.25
C ASP A 10 -3.98 23.95 -0.78
N GLY A 11 -2.77 23.64 -0.27
CA GLY A 11 -2.56 23.14 1.09
C GLY A 11 -2.90 21.65 1.26
N THR A 12 -3.04 20.91 0.16
CA THR A 12 -3.11 19.45 0.17
C THR A 12 -1.79 18.84 -0.28
N THR A 13 -1.63 17.55 0.03
CA THR A 13 -0.53 16.73 -0.47
C THR A 13 -1.10 15.48 -1.10
N THR A 14 -0.63 15.15 -2.30
CA THR A 14 -0.99 13.93 -3.03
C THR A 14 0.02 12.83 -2.73
N ILE A 15 -0.49 11.64 -2.46
CA ILE A 15 0.27 10.40 -2.33
C ILE A 15 -0.08 9.52 -3.53
N GLN A 16 0.94 9.10 -4.28
CA GLN A 16 0.83 8.08 -5.30
C GLN A 16 1.65 6.87 -4.87
N VAL A 17 1.09 5.66 -5.00
CA VAL A 17 1.78 4.41 -4.67
C VAL A 17 1.70 3.43 -5.83
N SER A 18 2.72 2.58 -5.95
CA SER A 18 2.78 1.48 -6.90
C SER A 18 3.33 0.23 -6.22
N PHE A 19 2.68 -0.91 -6.46
CA PHE A 19 3.10 -2.22 -5.97
C PHE A 19 3.83 -3.05 -7.04
N ALA A 20 4.23 -2.42 -8.16
CA ALA A 20 4.93 -3.10 -9.25
C ALA A 20 6.27 -3.73 -8.83
N ASP A 21 6.93 -3.18 -7.80
CA ASP A 21 8.15 -3.74 -7.21
C ASP A 21 7.91 -5.04 -6.42
N GLU A 22 6.65 -5.36 -6.13
CA GLU A 22 6.20 -6.63 -5.54
C GLU A 22 5.55 -7.56 -6.60
N GLY A 23 5.58 -7.18 -7.88
CA GLY A 23 4.92 -7.94 -8.95
C GLY A 23 3.39 -7.85 -8.95
N VAL A 24 2.81 -6.89 -8.23
CA VAL A 24 1.36 -6.68 -8.13
C VAL A 24 0.93 -5.55 -9.06
N ASP A 25 0.01 -5.83 -9.99
CA ASP A 25 -0.59 -4.83 -10.87
C ASP A 25 -1.67 -4.01 -10.14
N LEU A 26 -1.19 -3.12 -9.26
CA LEU A 26 -1.99 -2.18 -8.49
C LEU A 26 -1.24 -0.86 -8.31
N GLN A 27 -1.94 0.24 -8.59
CA GLN A 27 -1.52 1.60 -8.30
C GLN A 27 -2.64 2.33 -7.57
N GLY A 28 -2.29 3.25 -6.68
CA GLY A 28 -3.24 4.02 -5.89
C GLY A 28 -2.85 5.49 -5.82
N GLN A 29 -3.86 6.36 -5.73
CA GLN A 29 -3.68 7.78 -5.50
C GLN A 29 -4.68 8.29 -4.47
N THR A 30 -4.21 9.13 -3.56
CA THR A 30 -5.07 9.89 -2.64
C THR A 30 -4.50 11.29 -2.39
N SER A 31 -5.36 12.21 -1.98
CA SER A 31 -4.96 13.57 -1.58
C SER A 31 -5.46 13.85 -0.18
N ILE A 32 -4.59 14.37 0.67
CA ILE A 32 -4.91 14.71 2.06
C ILE A 32 -4.64 16.19 2.33
N LYS A 33 -5.33 16.79 3.30
CA LYS A 33 -4.98 18.12 3.79
C LYS A 33 -3.69 18.06 4.62
N GLY A 34 -2.82 19.06 4.46
CA GLY A 34 -1.54 19.15 5.14
C GLY A 34 -0.36 18.98 4.19
N GLY A 35 0.84 19.09 4.75
CA GLY A 35 2.09 19.01 4.00
C GLY A 35 2.69 17.61 3.93
N PRO A 36 3.92 17.49 3.42
CA PRO A 36 4.60 16.20 3.21
C PRO A 36 4.73 15.34 4.46
N VAL A 37 4.90 15.95 5.64
CA VAL A 37 5.05 15.22 6.91
C VAL A 37 3.75 14.48 7.28
N GLN A 38 2.59 15.12 7.09
CA GLN A 38 1.29 14.48 7.32
C GLN A 38 1.06 13.36 6.29
N ALA A 39 1.46 13.59 5.04
CA ALA A 39 1.34 12.58 3.99
C ALA A 39 2.20 11.35 4.27
N GLN A 40 3.44 11.55 4.71
CA GLN A 40 4.33 10.47 5.12
C GLN A 40 3.76 9.66 6.28
N SER A 41 3.14 10.34 7.25
CA SER A 41 2.51 9.69 8.40
C SER A 41 1.26 8.89 8.02
N TYR A 42 0.54 9.30 6.98
CA TYR A 42 -0.67 8.63 6.50
C TYR A 42 -0.38 7.49 5.50
N LEU A 43 0.77 7.53 4.81
CA LEU A 43 1.19 6.51 3.84
C LEU A 43 0.96 5.05 4.29
N PRO A 44 1.35 4.60 5.50
CA PRO A 44 1.13 3.20 5.91
C PRO A 44 -0.35 2.82 6.05
N VAL A 45 -1.21 3.78 6.43
CA VAL A 45 -2.66 3.55 6.49
C VAL A 45 -3.21 3.35 5.09
N PHE A 46 -2.83 4.24 4.16
CA PHE A 46 -3.26 4.15 2.76
C PHE A 46 -2.79 2.85 2.09
N GLU A 47 -1.54 2.45 2.32
CA GLU A 47 -1.02 1.17 1.83
C GLU A 47 -1.83 -0.02 2.37
N SER A 48 -2.07 -0.05 3.68
CA SER A 48 -2.84 -1.13 4.33
C SER A 48 -4.25 -1.24 3.77
N ASP A 49 -4.92 -0.11 3.55
CA ASP A 49 -6.25 -0.08 2.94
C ASP A 49 -6.24 -0.64 1.52
N LEU A 50 -5.24 -0.30 0.69
CA LEU A 50 -5.11 -0.86 -0.65
C LEU A 50 -4.89 -2.38 -0.61
N ARG A 51 -4.01 -2.87 0.28
CA ARG A 51 -3.79 -4.31 0.45
C ARG A 51 -5.04 -5.04 0.89
N ARG A 52 -5.82 -4.46 1.80
CA ARG A 52 -7.08 -5.08 2.27
C ARG A 52 -8.15 -5.07 1.19
N ASN A 53 -8.32 -3.94 0.49
CA ASN A 53 -9.40 -3.77 -0.48
C ASN A 53 -9.16 -4.56 -1.78
N PHE A 54 -7.89 -4.83 -2.10
CA PHE A 54 -7.47 -5.58 -3.29
C PHE A 54 -6.68 -6.83 -2.92
N ALA A 55 -7.03 -7.47 -1.81
CA ALA A 55 -6.31 -8.62 -1.26
C ALA A 55 -6.16 -9.78 -2.26
N ASP A 56 -7.11 -9.90 -3.20
CA ASP A 56 -7.09 -10.86 -4.31
C ASP A 56 -5.94 -10.66 -5.30
N LYS A 57 -5.34 -9.46 -5.35
CA LYS A 57 -4.18 -9.15 -6.21
C LYS A 57 -2.84 -9.48 -5.56
N PHE A 58 -2.82 -9.70 -4.24
CA PHE A 58 -1.59 -9.95 -3.50
C PHE A 58 -1.36 -11.46 -3.37
N PRO A 59 -0.09 -11.92 -3.38
CA PRO A 59 0.21 -13.31 -3.12
C PRO A 59 -0.30 -13.71 -1.74
N LEU A 60 -0.92 -14.89 -1.65
CA LEU A 60 -1.29 -15.45 -0.36
C LEU A 60 -0.01 -15.70 0.45
N PRO A 61 -0.03 -15.46 1.77
CA PRO A 61 1.05 -15.89 2.64
C PRO A 61 1.30 -17.38 2.44
N GLU A 62 2.57 -17.78 2.34
CA GLU A 62 2.92 -19.20 2.37
C GLU A 62 2.43 -19.78 3.69
N VAL A 63 1.43 -20.66 3.61
CA VAL A 63 0.99 -21.42 4.79
C VAL A 63 2.13 -22.38 5.12
N PRO A 64 2.69 -22.35 6.35
CA PRO A 64 3.71 -23.32 6.72
C PRO A 64 3.12 -24.72 6.52
N ALA A 65 3.80 -25.56 5.74
CA ALA A 65 3.39 -26.94 5.52
C ALA A 65 3.30 -27.62 6.89
N VAL A 66 2.08 -27.91 7.33
CA VAL A 66 1.87 -28.78 8.47
C VAL A 66 2.24 -30.16 7.94
N GLU A 67 3.39 -30.70 8.34
CA GLU A 67 3.72 -32.10 8.09
C GLU A 67 2.60 -32.92 8.74
N GLU A 68 1.68 -33.46 7.93
CA GLU A 68 0.73 -34.46 8.40
C GLU A 68 1.56 -35.65 8.89
N GLU A 69 1.77 -35.75 10.20
CA GLU A 69 2.19 -36.99 10.85
C GLU A 69 1.14 -38.03 10.51
N ILE A 70 1.47 -38.89 9.54
CA ILE A 70 0.71 -40.07 9.19
C ILE A 70 0.84 -41.03 10.39
N ILE A 71 -0.17 -41.07 11.26
CA ILE A 71 -0.27 -42.00 12.39
C ILE A 71 -0.87 -43.33 11.90
#